data_AF-A0A640S4U6-F1
#
_entry.id   AF-A0A640S4U6-F1
#
_cell.length_a   1.000
_cell.length_b   1.000
_cell.length_c   1.000
_cell.angle_alpha   90.00
_cell.angle_beta   90.00
_cell.angle_gamma   90.00
#
_symmetry.space_group_name_H-M   'P 1'
#
loop_
_entity.id
_entity.type
_entity.pdbx_description
1 polymer ?
#
loop_
_entity_poly.entity_id
_entity_poly.type
_entity_poly.pdbx_seq_one_letter_code
_entity_poly.pdbx_strand_id
1 'polypeptide(L)'
;MGDLSWEFPKWAYLQGVPLRRVLGRCPVCRGRDPPTRHNRGVSKPNKLNKPKNAPRRPAAAVTPASPCPCGRTEAYRDCCGPFHQGLATAPTAERLMRSRYSAFVVGDTGYLLRTWHPTTRPGSLDLEPAQRWSGLDILGTTGGSAFHTEGTVEFRAHFTLHGHADSQYENSRFVREDGQWVYLDALPSV
;
A
#
# COMPACT_ATOMS: atom_id res chain seq x y z
N MET A 1 6.71 -28.01 -22.33
CA MET A 1 7.21 -26.63 -22.43
C MET A 1 6.56 -25.89 -21.29
N GLY A 2 7.33 -25.65 -20.22
CA GLY A 2 6.84 -25.29 -18.90
C GLY A 2 6.29 -23.87 -18.86
N ASP A 3 5.08 -23.77 -18.33
CA ASP A 3 4.36 -22.54 -18.04
C ASP A 3 5.06 -21.87 -16.84
N LEU A 4 5.91 -20.89 -17.12
CA LEU A 4 6.60 -20.09 -16.09
C LEU A 4 5.65 -18.99 -15.61
N SER A 5 4.58 -19.41 -14.92
CA SER A 5 3.74 -18.56 -14.08
C SER A 5 4.44 -18.36 -12.74
N TRP A 6 5.36 -17.40 -12.67
CA TRP A 6 6.01 -17.01 -11.42
C TRP A 6 5.04 -16.15 -10.60
N GLU A 7 4.42 -16.76 -9.61
CA GLU A 7 3.55 -16.12 -8.61
C GLU A 7 4.38 -15.24 -7.66
N PHE A 8 4.74 -14.04 -8.13
CA PHE A 8 5.24 -13.00 -7.23
C PHE A 8 4.09 -12.51 -6.36
N PRO A 9 4.27 -12.44 -5.03
CA PRO A 9 3.23 -11.95 -4.14
C PRO A 9 2.87 -10.50 -4.51
N LYS A 10 1.58 -10.19 -4.53
CA LYS A 10 0.99 -8.99 -5.16
C LYS A 10 1.55 -7.66 -4.64
N TRP A 11 2.19 -7.65 -3.47
CA TRP A 11 2.89 -6.48 -2.94
C TRP A 11 4.15 -6.09 -3.73
N ALA A 12 4.74 -7.00 -4.51
CA ALA A 12 5.82 -6.70 -5.46
C ALA A 12 5.30 -6.19 -6.81
N TYR A 13 4.09 -6.59 -7.22
CA TYR A 13 3.55 -6.29 -8.56
C TYR A 13 3.09 -4.83 -8.73
N LEU A 14 2.80 -4.14 -7.62
CA LEU A 14 2.48 -2.70 -7.63
C LEU A 14 3.72 -1.79 -7.65
N GLN A 15 4.94 -2.36 -7.69
CA GLN A 15 6.22 -1.62 -7.68
C GLN A 15 6.86 -1.45 -9.07
N GLY A 16 6.04 -1.25 -10.11
CA GLY A 16 6.54 -0.70 -11.38
C GLY A 16 6.89 -1.69 -12.51
N VAL A 17 6.09 -2.73 -12.74
CA VAL A 17 6.09 -3.41 -14.05
C VAL A 17 5.24 -2.58 -15.03
N PRO A 18 5.78 -2.10 -16.16
CA PRO A 18 5.04 -1.22 -17.06
C PRO A 18 3.86 -1.96 -17.69
N LEU A 19 2.64 -1.55 -17.33
CA LEU A 19 1.46 -1.81 -18.14
C LEU A 19 1.74 -1.24 -19.54
N ARG A 20 1.98 -2.11 -20.53
CA ARG A 20 1.98 -1.71 -21.93
C ARG A 20 0.66 -0.99 -22.19
N ARG A 21 0.75 0.32 -22.41
CA ARG A 21 -0.35 1.17 -22.84
C ARG A 21 -0.94 0.58 -24.13
N VAL A 22 -2.12 -0.02 -24.04
CA VAL A 22 -2.99 -0.10 -25.21
C VAL A 22 -3.66 1.26 -25.35
N LEU A 23 -3.03 2.12 -26.15
CA LEU A 23 -3.61 3.37 -26.62
C LEU A 23 -4.77 3.02 -27.57
N GLY A 24 -5.99 2.97 -27.03
CA GLY A 24 -7.22 2.97 -27.83
C GLY A 24 -7.59 4.40 -28.23
N ARG A 25 -7.34 4.75 -29.50
CA ARG A 25 -7.75 5.99 -30.15
C ARG A 25 -9.28 6.14 -30.16
N CYS A 26 -9.78 7.32 -29.80
CA CYS A 26 -11.14 7.78 -30.15
C CYS A 26 -11.19 8.18 -31.64
N PRO A 27 -12.13 7.67 -32.44
CA PRO A 27 -12.35 8.15 -33.79
C PRO A 27 -13.49 9.19 -33.84
N VAL A 28 -13.14 10.35 -34.43
CA VAL A 28 -13.94 11.20 -35.31
C VAL A 28 -14.77 12.35 -34.70
N CYS A 29 -14.30 13.55 -35.02
CA CYS A 29 -15.02 14.82 -35.05
C CYS A 29 -15.72 15.03 -36.41
N ARG A 30 -16.96 15.53 -36.46
CA ARG A 30 -17.57 16.48 -37.45
C ARG A 30 -18.94 16.93 -36.85
N GLY A 31 -19.45 18.16 -36.91
CA GLY A 31 -19.06 19.46 -37.47
C GLY A 31 -20.24 20.46 -37.37
N ARG A 32 -19.94 21.74 -37.66
CA ARG A 32 -20.80 22.91 -38.05
C ARG A 32 -21.55 23.76 -37.00
N ASP A 33 -21.19 25.05 -37.00
CA ASP A 33 -21.83 26.27 -36.44
C ASP A 33 -22.80 26.94 -37.47
N PRO A 34 -23.40 28.14 -37.23
CA PRO A 34 -24.39 28.59 -36.22
C PRO A 34 -25.56 29.37 -36.95
N PRO A 35 -26.44 30.26 -36.36
CA PRO A 35 -26.06 31.53 -35.70
C PRO A 35 -26.93 32.04 -34.51
N THR A 36 -26.25 32.83 -33.67
CA THR A 36 -26.65 33.96 -32.80
C THR A 36 -28.09 34.16 -32.29
N ARG A 37 -28.22 34.34 -30.97
CA ARG A 37 -29.17 35.30 -30.38
C ARG A 37 -28.57 36.03 -29.17
N HIS A 38 -28.96 37.30 -29.06
CA HIS A 38 -28.42 38.36 -28.21
C HIS A 38 -28.68 38.11 -26.73
N ASN A 39 -27.75 38.53 -25.85
CA ASN A 39 -27.99 38.53 -24.40
C ASN A 39 -27.63 39.88 -23.77
N ARG A 40 -28.62 40.46 -23.08
CA ARG A 40 -28.50 41.67 -22.25
C ARG A 40 -27.77 41.33 -20.95
N GLY A 41 -26.92 42.26 -20.52
CA GLY A 41 -26.08 42.15 -19.34
C GLY A 41 -26.86 42.24 -18.03
N VAL A 42 -26.43 41.44 -17.05
CA VAL A 42 -26.58 41.69 -15.62
C VAL A 42 -25.27 41.25 -14.96
N SER A 43 -24.52 42.21 -14.42
CA SER A 43 -23.24 41.97 -13.74
C SER A 43 -23.44 41.19 -12.45
N LYS A 44 -22.85 40.00 -12.35
CA LYS A 44 -22.76 39.21 -11.11
C LYS A 44 -21.45 39.54 -10.37
N PRO A 45 -21.44 39.51 -9.03
CA PRO A 45 -20.26 39.86 -8.24
C PRO A 45 -19.11 38.87 -8.46
N ASN A 46 -17.90 39.41 -8.50
CA ASN A 46 -16.63 38.74 -8.79
C ASN A 46 -16.36 37.62 -7.77
N LYS A 47 -16.60 36.35 -8.16
CA LYS A 47 -16.08 35.20 -7.42
C LYS A 47 -14.57 35.17 -7.62
N LEU A 48 -13.83 35.53 -6.56
CA LEU A 48 -12.38 35.36 -6.51
C LEU A 48 -12.05 33.92 -6.94
N ASN A 49 -11.37 33.78 -8.08
CA ASN A 49 -11.01 32.51 -8.66
C ASN A 49 -10.06 31.77 -7.71
N LYS A 50 -10.57 30.71 -7.06
CA LYS A 50 -9.74 29.76 -6.32
C LYS A 50 -8.82 29.04 -7.32
N PRO A 51 -7.48 29.04 -7.13
CA PRO A 51 -6.57 28.44 -8.09
C PRO A 51 -6.87 26.94 -8.23
N LYS A 52 -7.09 26.51 -9.47
CA LYS A 52 -7.51 25.14 -9.82
C LYS A 52 -6.38 24.10 -9.68
N ASN A 53 -5.19 24.53 -9.27
CA ASN A 53 -3.97 23.74 -9.17
C ASN A 53 -3.23 24.03 -7.84
N ALA A 54 -3.90 23.92 -6.70
CA ALA A 54 -3.18 23.83 -5.43
C ALA A 54 -2.57 22.42 -5.33
N PRO A 55 -1.24 22.26 -5.15
CA PRO A 55 -0.67 20.95 -4.88
C PRO A 55 -1.35 20.36 -3.65
N ARG A 56 -1.88 19.14 -3.79
CA ARG A 56 -2.54 18.43 -2.71
C ARG A 56 -1.52 18.29 -1.58
N ARG A 57 -1.84 18.82 -0.39
CA ARG A 57 -0.97 18.77 0.79
C ARG A 57 -0.45 17.32 0.95
N PRO A 58 0.86 17.07 1.07
CA PRO A 58 1.35 15.73 1.28
C PRO A 58 0.64 15.13 2.50
N ALA A 59 0.29 13.85 2.42
CA ALA A 59 -0.24 13.12 3.56
C ALA A 59 0.67 13.38 4.77
N ALA A 60 0.09 13.70 5.92
CA ALA A 60 0.87 14.03 7.10
C ALA A 60 1.80 12.87 7.44
N ALA A 61 3.08 13.16 7.64
CA ALA A 61 4.08 12.15 7.99
C ALA A 61 3.71 11.51 9.34
N VAL A 62 3.91 10.19 9.45
CA VAL A 62 3.72 9.47 10.72
C VAL A 62 4.83 9.89 11.68
N THR A 63 4.44 10.38 12.86
CA THR A 63 5.38 10.77 13.93
C THR A 63 5.33 9.74 15.07
N PRO A 64 6.30 9.73 16.00
CA PRO A 64 6.25 8.86 17.18
C PRO A 64 4.93 8.94 17.98
N ALA A 65 4.30 10.12 18.02
CA ALA A 65 3.04 10.35 18.74
C ALA A 65 1.78 10.13 17.89
N SER A 66 1.93 9.89 16.58
CA SER A 66 0.79 9.59 15.71
C SER A 66 0.17 8.23 16.07
N PRO A 67 -1.15 8.03 15.85
CA PRO A 67 -1.75 6.71 15.89
C PRO A 67 -0.98 5.74 15.00
N CYS A 68 -0.80 4.49 15.46
CA CYS A 68 -0.05 3.53 14.69
C CYS A 68 -0.81 3.15 13.40
N PRO A 69 -0.16 3.18 12.20
CA PRO A 69 -0.84 2.88 10.95
C PRO A 69 -1.47 1.48 10.89
N CYS A 70 -0.94 0.51 11.62
CA CYS A 70 -1.44 -0.87 11.63
C CYS A 70 -2.86 -1.07 12.22
N GLY A 71 -3.58 0.01 12.53
CA GLY A 71 -4.96 -0.02 13.03
C GLY A 71 -5.09 -0.30 14.53
N ARG A 72 -3.98 -0.31 15.27
CA ARG A 72 -3.98 -0.44 16.73
C ARG A 72 -4.16 0.92 17.40
N THR A 73 -4.67 0.92 18.64
CA THR A 73 -5.01 2.16 19.37
C THR A 73 -3.78 2.86 19.93
N GLU A 74 -2.70 2.13 20.18
CA GLU A 74 -1.45 2.68 20.69
C GLU A 74 -0.76 3.63 19.68
N ALA A 75 0.03 4.56 20.20
CA ALA A 75 0.85 5.44 19.38
C ALA A 75 1.94 4.62 18.64
N TYR A 76 2.41 5.15 17.50
CA TYR A 76 3.41 4.48 16.68
C TYR A 76 4.66 4.09 17.47
N ARG A 77 5.16 4.97 18.36
CA ARG A 77 6.33 4.71 19.22
C ARG A 77 6.15 3.54 20.19
N ASP A 78 4.91 3.25 20.57
CA ASP A 78 4.56 2.22 21.56
C ASP A 78 4.05 0.94 20.87
N CYS A 79 3.91 0.95 19.53
CA CYS A 79 3.40 -0.16 18.74
C CYS A 79 4.40 -0.71 17.73
N CYS A 80 4.51 -0.11 16.53
CA CYS A 80 5.39 -0.63 15.48
C CYS A 80 6.79 0.01 15.46
N GLY A 81 6.92 1.19 16.08
CA GLY A 81 8.19 1.92 16.20
C GLY A 81 9.35 1.10 16.76
N PRO A 82 9.20 0.36 17.88
CA PRO A 82 10.28 -0.44 18.44
C PRO A 82 10.77 -1.54 17.50
N PHE A 83 9.88 -2.13 16.68
CA PHE A 83 10.27 -3.14 15.69
C PHE A 83 11.06 -2.52 14.54
N HIS A 84 10.63 -1.36 14.03
CA HIS A 84 11.33 -0.68 12.93
C HIS A 84 12.73 -0.20 13.34
N GLN A 85 12.86 0.24 14.60
CA GLN A 85 14.13 0.64 15.20
C GLN A 85 15.03 -0.53 15.60
N GLY A 86 14.55 -1.77 15.53
CA GLY A 86 15.31 -2.96 15.95
C GLY A 86 15.45 -3.11 17.47
N LEU A 87 14.64 -2.38 18.26
CA LEU A 87 14.62 -2.47 19.72
C LEU A 87 13.82 -3.67 20.24
N ALA A 88 12.97 -4.25 19.38
CA ALA A 88 12.19 -5.44 19.68
C ALA A 88 11.95 -6.24 18.39
N THR A 89 11.53 -7.50 18.54
CA THR A 89 11.06 -8.35 17.44
C THR A 89 9.56 -8.61 17.58
N ALA A 90 8.88 -8.82 16.46
CA ALA A 90 7.45 -9.13 16.49
C ALA A 90 7.22 -10.49 17.17
N PRO A 91 6.39 -10.60 18.22
CA PRO A 91 6.23 -11.84 18.97
C PRO A 91 5.34 -12.88 18.26
N THR A 92 4.53 -12.45 17.29
CA THR A 92 3.59 -13.28 16.53
C THR A 92 3.62 -12.92 15.05
N ALA A 93 3.17 -13.84 14.19
CA ALA A 93 3.03 -13.60 12.75
C ALA A 93 2.10 -12.40 12.45
N GLU A 94 0.98 -12.28 13.15
CA GLU A 94 0.09 -11.11 13.01
C GLU A 94 0.78 -9.81 13.41
N ARG A 95 1.55 -9.81 14.51
CA ARG A 95 2.31 -8.62 14.91
C ARG A 95 3.34 -8.23 13.86
N LEU A 96 3.97 -9.21 13.21
CA LEU A 96 4.89 -8.95 12.12
C LEU A 96 4.17 -8.40 10.88
N MET A 97 3.01 -8.97 10.52
CA MET A 97 2.23 -8.48 9.39
C MET A 97 1.81 -7.01 9.59
N ARG A 98 1.35 -6.67 10.80
CA ARG A 98 0.99 -5.30 11.19
C ARG A 98 2.16 -4.32 11.15
N SER A 99 3.35 -4.72 11.62
CA SER A 99 4.54 -3.87 11.53
C SER A 99 5.00 -3.71 10.09
N ARG A 100 5.00 -4.78 9.29
CA ARG A 100 5.32 -4.70 7.85
C ARG A 100 4.38 -3.75 7.12
N TYR A 101 3.07 -3.80 7.36
CA TYR A 101 2.14 -2.80 6.83
C TYR A 101 2.51 -1.37 7.24
N SER A 102 2.85 -1.15 8.52
CA SER A 102 3.27 0.19 8.97
C SER A 102 4.57 0.64 8.30
N ALA A 103 5.50 -0.28 8.02
CA ALA A 103 6.73 0.00 7.29
C ALA A 103 6.45 0.45 5.86
N PHE A 104 5.46 -0.13 5.17
CA PHE A 104 4.99 0.38 3.88
C PHE A 104 4.41 1.80 3.97
N VAL A 105 3.67 2.11 5.03
CA VAL A 105 3.09 3.46 5.24
C VAL A 105 4.18 4.51 5.47
N VAL A 106 5.21 4.18 6.25
CA VAL A 106 6.30 5.13 6.59
C VAL A 106 7.48 5.08 5.61
N GLY A 107 7.49 4.13 4.68
CA GLY A 107 8.55 3.98 3.68
C GLY A 107 9.82 3.28 4.16
N ASP A 108 9.76 2.47 5.22
CA ASP A 108 10.93 1.76 5.77
C ASP A 108 11.23 0.46 5.00
N THR A 109 11.81 0.61 3.81
CA THR A 109 12.21 -0.53 2.96
C THR A 109 13.27 -1.41 3.61
N GLY A 110 14.12 -0.83 4.46
CA GLY A 110 15.11 -1.57 5.24
C GLY A 110 14.46 -2.59 6.16
N TYR A 111 13.43 -2.20 6.91
CA TYR A 111 12.67 -3.11 7.76
C TYR A 111 11.95 -4.19 6.95
N LEU A 112 11.36 -3.83 5.80
CA LEU A 112 10.69 -4.77 4.92
C LEU A 112 11.64 -5.86 4.40
N LEU A 113 12.87 -5.49 4.02
CA LEU A 113 13.90 -6.43 3.58
C LEU A 113 14.47 -7.27 4.73
N ARG A 114 14.67 -6.70 5.92
CA ARG A 114 15.17 -7.44 7.09
C ARG A 114 14.18 -8.48 7.61
N THR A 115 12.88 -8.23 7.43
CA THR A 115 11.81 -9.14 7.88
C THR A 115 11.25 -10.03 6.77
N TRP A 116 11.96 -10.15 5.66
CA TRP A 116 11.66 -11.07 4.57
C TRP A 116 12.61 -12.26 4.65
N HIS A 117 12.05 -13.45 4.52
CA HIS A 117 12.80 -14.70 4.43
C HIS A 117 13.86 -14.63 3.31
N PRO A 118 15.12 -15.02 3.59
CA PRO A 118 16.23 -14.80 2.67
C PRO A 118 16.09 -15.53 1.32
N THR A 119 15.34 -16.63 1.26
CA THR A 119 15.16 -17.42 0.02
C THR A 119 14.18 -16.78 -0.97
N THR A 120 13.26 -15.94 -0.51
CA THR A 120 12.22 -15.30 -1.33
C THR A 120 12.37 -13.77 -1.39
N ARG A 121 13.30 -13.22 -0.61
CA ARG A 121 13.58 -11.79 -0.56
C ARG A 121 14.24 -11.30 -1.87
N PRO A 122 13.71 -10.24 -2.51
CA PRO A 122 14.32 -9.58 -3.65
C PRO A 122 15.56 -8.79 -3.22
N GLY A 123 16.47 -8.54 -4.16
CA GLY A 123 17.70 -7.80 -3.90
C GLY A 123 17.47 -6.33 -3.51
N SER A 124 16.39 -5.72 -3.99
CA SER A 124 15.98 -4.35 -3.66
C SER A 124 14.46 -4.23 -3.60
N LEU A 125 13.97 -3.16 -2.97
CA LEU A 125 12.56 -2.84 -2.89
C LEU A 125 12.37 -1.34 -3.07
N ASP A 126 11.70 -0.97 -4.16
CA ASP A 126 11.27 0.40 -4.42
C ASP A 126 9.76 0.50 -4.13
N LEU A 127 9.33 1.61 -3.54
CA LEU A 127 7.93 1.86 -3.20
C LEU A 127 7.34 2.90 -4.16
N GLU A 128 6.15 2.62 -4.69
CA GLU A 128 5.41 3.49 -5.62
C GLU A 128 5.11 4.86 -4.95
N PRO A 129 5.76 5.95 -5.39
CA PRO A 129 5.66 7.24 -4.72
C PRO A 129 4.26 7.86 -4.76
N ALA A 130 3.38 7.42 -5.66
CA ALA A 130 1.98 7.85 -5.70
C ALA A 130 1.04 7.00 -4.84
N GLN A 131 1.50 5.85 -4.32
CA GLN A 131 0.68 4.96 -3.49
C GLN A 131 0.62 5.45 -2.05
N ARG A 132 -0.59 5.52 -1.49
CA ARG A 132 -0.82 5.90 -0.09
C ARG A 132 -1.68 4.84 0.58
N TRP A 133 -1.10 4.15 1.55
CA TRP A 133 -1.80 3.18 2.39
C TRP A 133 -2.71 3.90 3.39
N SER A 134 -3.95 3.45 3.53
CA SER A 134 -5.00 4.12 4.31
C SER A 134 -5.64 3.25 5.39
N GLY A 135 -5.46 1.93 5.35
CA GLY A 135 -5.99 1.04 6.38
C GLY A 135 -5.54 -0.41 6.21
N LEU A 136 -5.64 -1.17 7.30
CA LEU A 136 -5.35 -2.60 7.35
C LEU A 136 -6.44 -3.32 8.14
N ASP A 137 -7.09 -4.29 7.51
CA ASP A 137 -8.00 -5.23 8.15
C ASP A 137 -7.31 -6.59 8.25
N ILE A 138 -7.21 -7.15 9.46
CA ILE A 138 -6.83 -8.56 9.63
C ILE A 138 -8.12 -9.38 9.60
N LEU A 139 -8.21 -10.30 8.66
CA LEU A 139 -9.40 -11.10 8.39
C LEU A 139 -9.32 -12.47 9.07
N GLY A 140 -8.12 -13.03 9.17
CA GLY A 140 -7.90 -14.34 9.79
C GLY A 140 -6.43 -14.61 10.08
N THR A 141 -6.19 -15.53 11.02
CA THR A 141 -4.84 -16.04 11.32
C THR A 141 -4.89 -17.55 11.56
N THR A 142 -3.83 -18.27 11.19
CA THR A 142 -3.63 -19.68 11.57
C THR A 142 -2.23 -19.85 12.13
N GLY A 143 -2.07 -20.52 13.26
CA GLY A 143 -0.76 -20.67 13.91
C GLY A 143 -0.16 -19.31 14.33
N GLY A 144 1.14 -19.13 14.13
CA GLY A 144 1.77 -17.80 14.25
C GLY A 144 1.91 -17.23 15.67
N SER A 145 1.56 -18.01 16.71
CA SER A 145 1.73 -17.60 18.11
C SER A 145 3.18 -17.74 18.58
N ALA A 146 3.48 -17.29 19.80
CA ALA A 146 4.82 -17.38 20.39
C ALA A 146 5.39 -18.82 20.45
N PHE A 147 4.55 -19.85 20.37
CA PHE A 147 4.97 -21.26 20.44
C PHE A 147 5.00 -21.97 19.10
N HIS A 148 4.59 -21.29 18.02
CA HIS A 148 4.60 -21.87 16.67
C HIS A 148 5.90 -21.53 15.93
N THR A 149 6.23 -22.35 14.93
CA THR A 149 7.32 -22.11 13.98
C THR A 149 6.84 -21.57 12.64
N GLU A 150 5.55 -21.70 12.36
CA GLU A 150 4.89 -21.18 11.15
C GLU A 150 3.52 -20.58 11.48
N GLY A 151 3.02 -19.75 10.57
CA GLY A 151 1.66 -19.24 10.64
C GLY A 151 1.26 -18.47 9.40
N THR A 152 -0.02 -18.23 9.26
CA THR A 152 -0.59 -17.44 8.16
C THR A 152 -1.40 -16.27 8.70
N VAL A 153 -1.46 -15.20 7.91
CA VAL A 153 -2.26 -14.00 8.20
C VAL A 153 -2.97 -13.60 6.91
N GLU A 154 -4.30 -13.65 6.95
CA GLU A 154 -5.17 -13.17 5.91
C GLU A 154 -5.59 -11.74 6.21
N PHE A 155 -5.44 -10.83 5.25
CA PHE A 155 -5.68 -9.41 5.45
C PHE A 155 -6.16 -8.70 4.19
N ARG A 156 -6.71 -7.50 4.42
CA ARG A 156 -7.00 -6.51 3.40
C ARG A 156 -6.29 -5.20 3.72
N ALA A 157 -5.43 -4.74 2.81
CA ALA A 157 -4.73 -3.47 2.93
C ALA A 157 -5.31 -2.45 1.94
N HIS A 158 -5.85 -1.36 2.46
CA HIS A 158 -6.49 -0.30 1.68
C HIS A 158 -5.48 0.75 1.27
N PHE A 159 -5.58 1.25 0.04
CA PHE A 159 -4.70 2.29 -0.47
C PHE A 159 -5.39 3.21 -1.48
N THR A 160 -4.71 4.32 -1.78
CA THR A 160 -5.00 5.16 -2.94
C THR A 160 -3.77 5.17 -3.85
N LEU A 161 -3.96 4.92 -5.14
CA LEU A 161 -2.90 4.96 -6.16
C LEU A 161 -3.33 5.90 -7.29
N HIS A 162 -2.50 6.89 -7.60
CA HIS A 162 -2.82 7.94 -8.59
C HIS A 162 -4.20 8.59 -8.38
N GLY A 163 -4.66 8.68 -7.13
CA GLY A 163 -5.96 9.25 -6.76
C GLY A 163 -7.14 8.27 -6.77
N HIS A 164 -6.93 7.02 -7.16
CA HIS A 164 -7.94 5.95 -7.15
C HIS A 164 -7.82 5.11 -5.88
N ALA A 165 -8.90 5.00 -5.12
CA ALA A 165 -8.96 4.14 -3.95
C ALA A 165 -9.18 2.68 -4.36
N ASP A 166 -8.43 1.77 -3.76
CA ASP A 166 -8.53 0.33 -3.97
C ASP A 166 -8.04 -0.42 -2.73
N SER A 167 -8.10 -1.75 -2.75
CA SER A 167 -7.59 -2.60 -1.68
C SER A 167 -6.89 -3.84 -2.22
N GLN A 168 -5.88 -4.29 -1.48
CA GLN A 168 -5.19 -5.55 -1.73
C GLN A 168 -5.65 -6.59 -0.72
N TYR A 169 -6.06 -7.76 -1.22
CA TYR A 169 -6.32 -8.94 -0.42
C TYR A 169 -5.16 -9.92 -0.55
N GLU A 170 -4.67 -10.46 0.57
CA GLU A 170 -3.62 -11.46 0.61
C GLU A 170 -3.77 -12.39 1.83
N ASN A 171 -3.35 -13.65 1.66
CA ASN A 171 -3.08 -14.56 2.76
C ASN A 171 -1.58 -14.88 2.78
N SER A 172 -0.85 -14.26 3.70
CA SER A 172 0.61 -14.38 3.77
C SER A 172 1.03 -15.49 4.72
N ARG A 173 2.07 -16.22 4.35
CA ARG A 173 2.76 -17.19 5.20
C ARG A 173 3.99 -16.58 5.85
N PHE A 174 4.17 -16.89 7.13
CA PHE A 174 5.29 -16.48 7.95
C PHE A 174 5.92 -17.70 8.60
N VAL A 175 7.23 -17.66 8.76
CA VAL A 175 8.02 -18.70 9.44
C VAL A 175 8.94 -18.06 10.47
N ARG A 176 9.38 -18.84 11.44
CA ARG A 176 10.31 -18.40 12.48
C ARG A 176 11.72 -18.87 12.15
N GLU A 177 12.57 -17.92 11.77
CA GLU A 177 13.99 -18.12 11.47
C GLU A 177 14.82 -17.46 12.58
N ASP A 178 15.77 -18.19 13.17
CA ASP A 178 16.63 -17.70 14.27
C ASP A 178 15.85 -17.03 15.42
N GLY A 179 14.68 -17.59 15.74
CA GLY A 179 13.79 -17.08 16.78
C GLY A 179 12.97 -15.84 16.40
N GLN A 180 13.08 -15.35 15.17
CA GLN A 180 12.36 -14.18 14.66
C GLN A 180 11.35 -14.58 13.58
N TRP A 181 10.17 -13.98 13.61
CA TRP A 181 9.22 -14.14 12.51
C TRP A 181 9.75 -13.41 11.26
N VAL A 182 9.62 -14.06 10.10
CA VAL A 182 9.89 -13.49 8.78
C VAL A 182 8.76 -13.83 7.81
N TYR A 183 8.50 -12.92 6.87
CA TYR A 183 7.59 -13.15 5.76
C TYR A 183 8.21 -14.11 4.75
N LEU A 184 7.54 -15.22 4.45
CA LEU A 184 8.01 -16.19 3.47
C LEU A 184 7.44 -15.87 2.08
N ASP A 185 6.13 -15.96 1.92
CA ASP A 185 5.44 -15.74 0.65
C ASP A 185 3.93 -15.53 0.85
N ALA A 186 3.23 -15.26 -0.26
CA ALA A 186 1.77 -15.24 -0.30
C ALA A 186 1.27 -16.61 -0.73
N LEU A 187 0.21 -17.08 -0.09
CA LEU A 187 -0.52 -18.26 -0.54
C LEU A 187 -1.44 -17.88 -1.72
N PRO A 188 -1.71 -18.82 -2.64
CA PRO A 188 -2.67 -18.61 -3.71
C PRO A 188 -4.03 -18.16 -3.15
N SER A 189 -4.68 -17.23 -3.85
CA SER A 189 -6.06 -16.88 -3.55
C SER A 189 -6.93 -18.09 -3.91
N VAL A 190 -7.64 -18.66 -2.94
CA VAL A 190 -8.62 -19.74 -3.17
C VAL A 190 -9.86 -19.24 -3.92
#